data_AF-A0A7X5D145-F1
#
_entry.id   AF-A0A7X5D145-F1
#
_cell.length_a   1.000
_cell.length_b   1.000
_cell.length_c   1.000
_cell.angle_alpha   90.00
_cell.angle_beta   90.00
_cell.angle_gamma   90.00
#
_symmetry.space_group_name_H-M   'P 1'
#
loop_
_entity.id
_entity.type
_entity.pdbx_description
1 polymer ?
#
loop_
_entity_poly.entity_id
_entity_poly.type
_entity_poly.pdbx_seq_one_letter_code
_entity_poly.pdbx_strand_id
1 'polypeptide(L)'
;MQGGELSRDAVNWRAISCEQFLTEDFIRKFADQVVWSRISHYQRLTEDFIREFADRVNWRLISGYQPLTEDFIRKFADKVDWKEVSAHQYLTEGFIQEYSALLDWDTINDNWLYKNASELEEAVRRTGLYECHKDFFIAYKNIRDDRYDNFNFQYRYMLVFYPDSF
;
A
#
# COMPACT_ATOMS: atom_id res chain seq x y z
N MET A 1 8.70 -21.22 -49.71
CA MET A 1 9.30 -20.45 -48.62
C MET A 1 8.93 -18.99 -48.79
N GLN A 2 8.15 -18.42 -47.87
CA GLN A 2 8.08 -16.96 -47.68
C GLN A 2 7.90 -16.68 -46.19
N GLY A 3 9.03 -16.27 -45.60
CA GLY A 3 9.23 -15.43 -44.43
C GLY A 3 8.12 -15.37 -43.39
N GLY A 4 8.22 -16.26 -42.38
CA GLY A 4 7.75 -15.92 -41.05
C GLY A 4 8.78 -15.01 -40.38
N GLU A 5 8.53 -13.71 -40.37
CA GLU A 5 9.15 -12.78 -39.41
C GLU A 5 8.04 -12.25 -38.51
N LEU A 6 7.75 -13.02 -37.45
CA LEU A 6 7.11 -12.48 -36.27
C LEU A 6 8.15 -11.54 -35.62
N SER A 7 7.91 -10.23 -35.70
CA SER A 7 8.76 -9.20 -35.08
C SER A 7 9.08 -9.58 -33.63
N ARG A 8 10.38 -9.84 -33.37
CA ARG A 8 10.94 -10.11 -32.04
C ARG A 8 11.09 -8.85 -31.17
N ASP A 9 10.67 -7.69 -31.67
CA ASP A 9 11.03 -6.39 -31.08
C ASP A 9 9.86 -5.58 -30.53
N ALA A 10 8.67 -6.19 -30.38
CA ALA A 10 7.57 -5.55 -29.66
C ALA A 10 7.86 -5.58 -28.15
N VAL A 11 8.49 -4.51 -27.64
CA VAL A 11 8.75 -4.32 -26.21
C VAL A 11 7.43 -4.43 -25.43
N ASN A 12 7.36 -5.38 -24.49
CA ASN A 12 6.18 -5.58 -23.66
C ASN A 12 6.15 -4.57 -22.50
N TRP A 13 5.66 -3.36 -22.77
CA TRP A 13 5.53 -2.29 -21.78
C TRP A 13 4.63 -2.64 -20.60
N ARG A 14 3.67 -3.56 -20.79
CA ARG A 14 2.81 -4.06 -19.73
C ARG A 14 3.62 -4.83 -18.69
N ALA A 15 4.47 -5.76 -19.14
CA ALA A 15 5.36 -6.54 -18.27
C ALA A 15 6.41 -5.63 -17.60
N ILE A 16 7.07 -4.75 -18.37
CA ILE A 16 8.06 -3.81 -17.83
C ILE A 16 7.48 -2.96 -16.71
N SER A 17 6.25 -2.46 -16.87
CA SER A 17 5.63 -1.56 -15.88
C SER A 17 5.24 -2.24 -14.56
N CYS A 18 5.21 -3.57 -14.47
CA CYS A 18 4.75 -4.28 -13.25
C CYS A 18 5.71 -5.35 -12.71
N GLU A 19 6.52 -6.00 -13.54
CA GLU A 19 7.31 -7.17 -13.16
C GLU A 19 8.74 -6.79 -12.71
N GLN A 20 9.11 -5.52 -12.78
CA GLN A 20 10.43 -5.01 -12.43
C GLN A 20 10.34 -3.75 -11.59
N PHE A 21 11.38 -3.48 -10.81
CA PHE A 21 11.57 -2.20 -10.12
C PHE A 21 12.14 -1.17 -11.10
N LEU A 22 11.34 -0.18 -11.44
CA LEU A 22 11.73 0.92 -12.33
C LEU A 22 12.14 2.15 -11.52
N THR A 23 13.19 2.83 -11.95
CA THR A 23 13.52 4.15 -11.42
C THR A 23 12.58 5.20 -11.99
N GLU A 24 12.35 6.27 -11.25
CA GLU A 24 11.54 7.39 -11.73
C GLU A 24 12.10 8.00 -13.02
N ASP A 25 13.42 8.11 -13.16
CA ASP A 25 14.05 8.62 -14.39
C ASP A 25 13.79 7.74 -15.61
N PHE A 26 13.73 6.42 -15.42
CA PHE A 26 13.32 5.51 -16.48
C PHE A 26 11.87 5.77 -16.87
N ILE A 27 10.99 5.92 -15.89
CA ILE A 27 9.56 6.17 -16.14
C ILE A 27 9.38 7.52 -16.85
N ARG A 28 10.11 8.57 -16.44
CA ARG A 28 10.14 9.88 -17.13
C ARG A 28 10.54 9.72 -18.59
N LYS A 29 11.64 9.01 -18.84
CA LYS A 29 12.18 8.81 -20.19
C LYS A 29 11.19 8.09 -21.12
N PHE A 30 10.34 7.23 -20.57
CA PHE A 30 9.39 6.41 -21.31
C PHE A 30 7.92 6.70 -20.93
N ALA A 31 7.62 7.93 -20.51
CA ALA A 31 6.33 8.34 -19.96
C ALA A 31 5.14 8.08 -20.90
N ASP A 32 5.37 8.10 -22.22
CA ASP A 32 4.34 7.85 -23.25
C ASP A 32 4.17 6.35 -23.58
N GLN A 33 5.02 5.48 -23.04
CA GLN A 33 5.05 4.05 -23.36
C GLN A 33 4.65 3.18 -22.16
N VAL A 34 4.98 3.62 -20.95
CA VAL A 34 4.63 2.90 -19.71
C VAL A 34 3.11 2.84 -19.51
N VAL A 35 2.66 1.80 -18.80
CA VAL A 35 1.27 1.65 -18.43
C VAL A 35 1.04 2.29 -17.07
N TRP A 36 0.51 3.51 -17.05
CA TRP A 36 0.38 4.33 -15.82
C TRP A 36 -0.37 3.65 -14.68
N SER A 37 -1.41 2.86 -14.94
CA SER A 37 -2.09 2.10 -13.88
C SER A 37 -1.17 1.05 -13.23
N ARG A 38 -0.25 0.45 -13.98
CA ARG A 38 0.75 -0.48 -13.44
C ARG A 38 1.84 0.25 -12.69
N ILE A 39 2.27 1.40 -13.22
CA ILE A 39 3.22 2.27 -12.53
C ILE A 39 2.67 2.69 -11.17
N SER A 40 1.44 3.22 -11.11
CA SER A 40 0.78 3.65 -9.87
C SER A 40 0.56 2.52 -8.86
N HIS A 41 0.34 1.29 -9.34
CA HIS A 41 0.13 0.13 -8.46
C HIS A 41 1.44 -0.43 -7.93
N TYR A 42 2.38 -0.78 -8.83
CA TYR A 42 3.49 -1.67 -8.51
C TYR A 42 4.80 -0.97 -8.23
N GLN A 43 4.96 0.29 -8.68
CA GLN A 43 6.20 1.04 -8.49
C GLN A 43 6.13 1.87 -7.20
N ARG A 44 7.27 2.10 -6.57
CA ARG A 44 7.38 3.03 -5.45
C ARG A 44 7.68 4.42 -6.02
N LEU A 45 6.73 5.32 -5.85
CA LEU A 45 6.80 6.68 -6.39
C LEU A 45 6.96 7.68 -5.25
N THR A 46 7.82 8.67 -5.45
CA THR A 46 7.88 9.84 -4.58
C THR A 46 6.71 10.77 -4.86
N GLU A 47 6.32 11.55 -3.85
CA GLU A 47 5.28 12.57 -4.02
C GLU A 47 5.63 13.62 -5.07
N ASP A 48 6.91 13.97 -5.24
CA ASP A 48 7.34 14.91 -6.26
C ASP A 48 7.13 14.35 -7.67
N PHE A 49 7.40 13.06 -7.87
CA PHE A 49 7.08 12.39 -9.13
C PHE A 49 5.57 12.34 -9.38
N ILE A 50 4.78 12.05 -8.34
CA ILE A 50 3.32 12.01 -8.48
C ILE A 50 2.77 13.41 -8.81
N ARG A 51 3.34 14.48 -8.23
CA ARG A 51 3.02 15.88 -8.59
C ARG A 51 3.35 16.16 -10.06
N GLU A 52 4.52 15.72 -10.52
CA GLU A 52 4.98 15.90 -11.90
C GLU A 52 4.02 15.27 -12.93
N PHE A 53 3.48 14.08 -12.63
CA PHE A 53 2.59 13.32 -13.52
C PHE A 53 1.15 13.21 -13.00
N ALA A 54 0.68 14.24 -12.30
CA ALA A 54 -0.62 14.29 -11.64
C ALA A 54 -1.84 14.10 -12.59
N ASP A 55 -1.64 14.29 -13.88
CA ASP A 55 -2.61 14.10 -14.96
C ASP A 55 -2.61 12.68 -15.56
N ARG A 56 -1.55 11.90 -15.32
CA ARG A 56 -1.37 10.55 -15.89
C ARG A 56 -1.54 9.43 -14.88
N VAL A 57 -1.17 9.65 -13.62
CA VAL A 57 -1.28 8.64 -12.57
C VAL A 57 -2.72 8.21 -12.32
N ASN A 58 -2.90 6.96 -11.89
CA ASN A 58 -4.20 6.50 -11.43
C ASN A 58 -4.37 6.86 -9.94
N TRP A 59 -5.16 7.88 -9.66
CA TRP A 59 -5.34 8.43 -8.30
C TRP A 59 -5.88 7.44 -7.28
N ARG A 60 -6.77 6.53 -7.68
CA ARG A 60 -7.25 5.46 -6.80
C ARG A 60 -6.10 4.56 -6.35
N LEU A 61 -5.27 4.13 -7.31
CA LEU A 61 -4.11 3.28 -7.01
C LEU A 61 -3.03 4.05 -6.22
N ILE A 62 -2.80 5.33 -6.54
CA ILE A 62 -1.90 6.18 -5.75
C ILE A 62 -2.37 6.26 -4.29
N SER A 63 -3.67 6.49 -4.08
CA SER A 63 -4.27 6.65 -2.75
C SER A 63 -4.16 5.37 -1.91
N GLY A 64 -4.20 4.18 -2.53
CA GLY A 64 -4.19 2.90 -1.81
C GLY A 64 -2.84 2.21 -1.70
N TYR A 65 -1.90 2.51 -2.61
CA TYR A 65 -0.66 1.74 -2.76
C TYR A 65 0.62 2.56 -2.60
N GLN A 66 0.53 3.90 -2.54
CA GLN A 66 1.67 4.77 -2.24
C GLN A 66 1.59 5.31 -0.81
N PRO A 67 2.73 5.52 -0.13
CA PRO A 67 2.75 6.21 1.15
C PRO A 67 2.59 7.71 0.89
N LEU A 68 1.47 8.27 1.32
CA LEU A 68 1.16 9.69 1.12
C LEU A 68 1.20 10.43 2.45
N THR A 69 1.82 11.60 2.46
CA THR A 69 1.74 12.52 3.59
C THR A 69 0.39 13.22 3.61
N GLU A 70 -0.06 13.61 4.80
CA GLU A 70 -1.29 14.39 4.93
C GLU A 70 -1.27 15.68 4.12
N ASP A 71 -0.13 16.39 4.07
CA ASP A 71 0.00 17.63 3.28
C ASP A 71 -0.18 17.38 1.78
N PHE A 72 0.30 16.25 1.29
CA PHE A 72 0.04 15.83 -0.08
C PHE A 72 -1.44 15.55 -0.30
N ILE A 73 -2.08 14.82 0.61
CA ILE A 73 -3.51 14.50 0.53
C ILE A 73 -4.34 15.78 0.56
N ARG A 74 -4.05 16.74 1.45
CA ARG A 74 -4.70 18.06 1.49
C ARG A 74 -4.56 18.79 0.14
N LYS A 75 -3.36 18.79 -0.43
CA LYS A 75 -3.08 19.46 -1.71
C LYS A 75 -3.84 18.87 -2.90
N PHE A 76 -4.16 17.58 -2.85
CA PHE A 76 -4.86 16.85 -3.91
C PHE A 76 -6.19 16.24 -3.44
N ALA A 77 -6.85 16.90 -2.48
CA ALA A 77 -8.10 16.44 -1.86
C ALA A 77 -9.23 16.20 -2.88
N ASP A 78 -9.18 16.91 -4.01
CA ASP A 78 -10.12 16.80 -5.14
C ASP A 78 -9.85 15.58 -6.05
N LYS A 79 -8.67 14.95 -5.94
CA LYS A 79 -8.25 13.85 -6.81
C LYS A 79 -8.10 12.51 -6.09
N VAL A 80 -7.68 12.53 -4.83
CA VAL A 80 -7.49 11.29 -4.06
C VAL A 80 -8.79 10.50 -3.93
N ASP A 81 -8.67 9.19 -3.84
CA ASP A 81 -9.79 8.31 -3.52
C ASP A 81 -9.87 8.18 -2.00
N TRP A 82 -10.87 8.83 -1.40
CA TRP A 82 -11.03 8.88 0.05
C TRP A 82 -11.29 7.51 0.70
N LYS A 83 -11.85 6.55 -0.04
CA LYS A 83 -12.02 5.18 0.48
C LYS A 83 -10.68 4.48 0.59
N GLU A 84 -9.85 4.60 -0.44
CA GLU A 84 -8.50 4.04 -0.43
C GLU A 84 -7.61 4.74 0.61
N VAL A 85 -7.75 6.08 0.77
CA VAL A 85 -7.08 6.83 1.84
C VAL A 85 -7.46 6.28 3.22
N SER A 86 -8.75 6.09 3.47
CA SER A 86 -9.27 5.56 4.75
C SER A 86 -8.75 4.13 5.04
N ALA A 87 -8.65 3.31 4.00
CA ALA A 87 -8.22 1.91 4.10
C ALA A 87 -6.72 1.74 4.32
N HIS A 88 -5.90 2.63 3.78
CA HIS A 88 -4.50 2.33 3.54
C HIS A 88 -3.52 3.39 4.07
N GLN A 89 -3.96 4.61 4.35
CA GLN A 89 -3.08 5.66 4.89
C GLN A 89 -3.15 5.71 6.42
N TYR A 90 -2.03 6.09 7.04
CA TYR A 90 -1.99 6.49 8.43
C TYR A 90 -2.35 7.98 8.53
N LEU A 91 -3.42 8.28 9.26
CA LEU A 91 -3.97 9.63 9.41
C LEU A 91 -3.93 10.00 10.89
N THR A 92 -3.46 11.21 11.18
CA THR A 92 -3.52 11.75 12.53
C THR A 92 -4.96 12.05 12.93
N GLU A 93 -5.23 12.06 14.24
CA GLU A 93 -6.55 12.42 14.76
C GLU A 93 -7.03 13.78 14.24
N GLY A 94 -6.13 14.77 14.16
CA GLY A 94 -6.45 16.09 13.64
C GLY A 94 -6.91 16.06 12.18
N PHE A 95 -6.24 15.26 11.33
CA PHE A 95 -6.65 15.07 9.94
C PHE A 95 -7.99 14.34 9.84
N ILE A 96 -8.21 13.31 10.66
CA ILE A 96 -9.47 12.56 10.69
C ILE A 96 -10.63 13.49 11.06
N GLN A 97 -10.42 14.39 12.04
CA GLN A 97 -11.43 15.39 12.41
C GLN A 97 -11.68 16.38 11.26
N GLU A 98 -10.62 16.89 10.62
CA GLU A 98 -10.67 17.83 9.49
C GLU A 98 -11.48 17.28 8.31
N TYR A 99 -11.24 16.02 7.92
CA TYR A 99 -11.87 15.37 6.75
C TYR A 99 -12.92 14.32 7.10
N SER A 100 -13.48 14.40 8.30
CA SER A 100 -14.47 13.45 8.85
C SER A 100 -15.66 13.14 7.93
N ALA A 101 -16.09 14.10 7.11
CA ALA A 101 -17.21 13.92 6.18
C ALA A 101 -16.86 13.14 4.90
N LEU A 102 -15.56 13.03 4.57
CA LEU A 102 -15.07 12.35 3.37
C LEU A 102 -14.52 10.96 3.68
N LEU A 103 -14.04 10.77 4.90
CA LEU A 103 -13.44 9.51 5.34
C LEU A 103 -14.49 8.42 5.59
N ASP A 104 -14.09 7.19 5.29
CA ASP A 104 -14.87 5.98 5.56
C ASP A 104 -14.56 5.50 6.99
N TRP A 105 -15.48 5.79 7.91
CA TRP A 105 -15.31 5.50 9.33
C TRP A 105 -15.30 4.02 9.65
N ASP A 106 -16.10 3.22 8.95
CA ASP A 106 -16.11 1.76 9.16
C ASP A 106 -14.72 1.20 8.84
N THR A 107 -14.15 1.66 7.73
CA THR A 107 -12.81 1.29 7.30
C THR A 107 -11.74 1.75 8.28
N ILE A 108 -11.81 2.98 8.79
CA ILE A 108 -10.87 3.51 9.79
C ILE A 108 -10.95 2.71 11.10
N ASN A 109 -12.15 2.46 11.61
CA ASN A 109 -12.36 1.76 12.88
C ASN A 109 -11.88 0.30 12.81
N ASP A 110 -12.00 -0.35 11.66
CA ASP A 110 -11.49 -1.70 11.44
C ASP A 110 -10.00 -1.75 11.10
N ASN A 111 -9.35 -0.60 10.85
CA ASN A 111 -7.96 -0.53 10.45
C ASN A 111 -7.02 -0.81 11.63
N TRP A 112 -6.16 -1.80 11.44
CA TRP A 112 -5.17 -2.25 12.43
C TRP A 112 -4.14 -1.15 12.79
N LEU A 113 -3.98 -0.13 11.94
CA LEU A 113 -3.07 1.00 12.19
C LEU A 113 -3.48 1.83 13.43
N TYR A 114 -4.76 1.83 13.79
CA TYR A 114 -5.30 2.62 14.91
C TYR A 114 -5.59 1.80 16.16
N LYS A 115 -5.39 0.47 16.09
CA LYS A 115 -5.66 -0.43 17.21
C LYS A 115 -4.50 -0.44 18.18
N ASN A 116 -4.82 -0.40 19.47
CA ASN A 116 -3.82 -0.54 20.51
C ASN A 116 -3.36 -2.00 20.67
N ALA A 117 -2.31 -2.22 21.46
CA ALA A 117 -1.72 -3.56 21.62
C ALA A 117 -2.72 -4.61 22.13
N SER A 118 -3.62 -4.26 23.04
CA SER A 118 -4.63 -5.18 23.59
C SER A 118 -5.66 -5.58 22.53
N GLU A 119 -6.13 -4.62 21.73
CA GLU A 119 -7.09 -4.89 20.65
C GLU A 119 -6.48 -5.75 19.55
N LEU A 120 -5.21 -5.51 19.21
CA LEU A 120 -4.47 -6.33 18.27
C LEU A 120 -4.27 -7.76 18.81
N GLU A 121 -3.90 -7.91 20.08
CA GLU A 121 -3.74 -9.21 20.72
C GLU A 121 -5.06 -10.02 20.70
N GLU A 122 -6.17 -9.38 21.08
CA GLU A 122 -7.49 -10.03 21.05
C GLU A 122 -7.89 -10.42 19.61
N ALA A 123 -7.67 -9.54 18.64
CA ALA A 123 -7.96 -9.82 17.24
C ALA A 123 -7.15 -11.01 16.72
N VAL A 124 -5.84 -11.07 17.03
CA VAL A 124 -4.96 -12.18 16.63
C VAL A 124 -5.38 -13.50 17.28
N ARG A 125 -5.70 -13.48 18.58
CA ARG A 125 -6.20 -14.65 19.30
C ARG A 125 -7.52 -15.15 18.71
N ARG A 126 -8.42 -14.23 18.35
CA ARG A 126 -9.72 -14.55 17.77
C ARG A 126 -9.61 -15.14 16.36
N THR A 127 -8.73 -14.62 15.52
CA THR A 127 -8.60 -15.08 14.12
C THR A 127 -7.75 -16.34 13.98
N GLY A 128 -6.86 -16.62 14.94
CA GLY A 128 -5.93 -17.76 14.86
C GLY A 128 -4.84 -17.58 13.81
N LEU A 129 -4.66 -16.37 13.25
CA LEU A 129 -3.70 -16.07 12.19
C LEU A 129 -2.34 -15.67 12.76
N TYR A 130 -1.62 -16.61 13.38
CA TYR A 130 -0.28 -16.38 13.91
C TYR A 130 0.60 -17.64 13.96
N GLU A 131 1.92 -17.45 13.92
CA GLU A 131 2.94 -18.47 14.18
C GLU A 131 3.60 -18.21 15.54
N CYS A 132 3.71 -19.24 16.38
CA CYS A 132 4.41 -19.17 17.67
C CYS A 132 5.86 -19.65 17.56
N HIS A 133 6.78 -18.86 18.12
CA HIS A 133 8.18 -19.21 18.31
C HIS A 133 8.53 -19.18 19.81
N LYS A 134 9.74 -19.62 20.15
CA LYS A 134 10.20 -19.74 21.54
C LYS A 134 10.04 -18.45 22.35
N ASP A 135 10.35 -17.31 21.74
CA ASP A 135 10.44 -16.01 22.43
C ASP A 135 9.49 -14.95 21.86
N PHE A 136 8.73 -15.26 20.81
CA PHE A 136 7.83 -14.33 20.14
C PHE A 136 6.77 -15.07 19.32
N PHE A 137 5.72 -14.38 18.90
CA PHE A 137 4.84 -14.86 17.84
C PHE A 137 4.80 -13.85 16.68
N ILE A 138 4.58 -14.35 15.47
CA ILE A 138 4.36 -13.57 14.27
C ILE A 138 2.87 -13.58 14.00
N ALA A 139 2.23 -12.42 14.05
CA ALA A 139 0.82 -12.29 13.66
C ALA A 139 0.72 -11.85 12.20
N TYR A 140 -0.11 -12.54 11.43
CA TYR A 140 -0.44 -12.14 10.07
C TYR A 140 -1.61 -11.17 10.15
N LYS A 141 -1.37 -9.90 9.78
CA LYS A 141 -2.48 -9.08 9.27
C LYS A 141 -3.10 -9.88 8.12
N ASN A 142 -4.43 -9.88 8.00
CA ASN A 142 -5.14 -10.43 6.84
C ASN A 142 -4.30 -10.13 5.60
N ILE A 143 -3.65 -11.17 5.07
CA ILE A 143 -2.83 -11.06 3.88
C ILE A 143 -3.81 -10.49 2.86
N ARG A 144 -3.56 -9.26 2.35
CA ARG A 144 -4.41 -8.70 1.28
C ARG A 144 -4.59 -9.83 0.26
N ASP A 145 -5.79 -10.04 -0.28
CA ASP A 145 -6.02 -11.16 -1.22
C ASP A 145 -5.03 -11.14 -2.41
N ASP A 146 -4.49 -9.95 -2.74
CA ASP A 146 -3.47 -9.71 -3.76
C ASP A 146 -2.02 -9.99 -3.31
N ARG A 147 -1.78 -10.32 -2.04
CA ARG A 147 -0.48 -10.54 -1.39
C ARG A 147 0.52 -9.39 -1.60
N TYR A 148 0.04 -8.17 -1.85
CA TYR A 148 0.92 -7.03 -2.13
C TYR A 148 1.78 -6.68 -0.90
N ASP A 149 3.08 -6.94 -1.01
CA ASP A 149 4.04 -7.04 0.11
C ASP A 149 4.79 -5.74 0.42
N ASN A 150 4.63 -4.69 -0.40
CA ASN A 150 5.50 -3.51 -0.26
C ASN A 150 5.28 -2.71 1.05
N PHE A 151 4.20 -3.00 1.80
CA PHE A 151 3.92 -2.43 3.12
C PHE A 151 3.28 -3.43 4.11
N ASN A 152 3.46 -4.74 3.92
CA ASN A 152 2.92 -5.71 4.86
C ASN A 152 3.76 -5.71 6.15
N PHE A 153 3.29 -4.93 7.13
CA PHE A 153 3.75 -4.99 8.50
C PHE A 153 3.50 -6.39 9.05
N GLN A 154 4.53 -7.22 9.09
CA GLN A 154 4.58 -8.37 10.00
C GLN A 154 4.72 -7.81 11.41
N TYR A 155 3.71 -8.03 12.25
CA TYR A 155 3.80 -7.65 13.65
C TYR A 155 4.53 -8.75 14.40
N ARG A 156 5.70 -8.42 14.96
CA ARG A 156 6.46 -9.30 15.85
C ARG A 156 6.19 -8.88 17.29
N TYR A 157 5.55 -9.76 18.05
CA TYR A 157 5.28 -9.54 19.47
C TYR A 157 6.19 -10.41 20.32
N MET A 158 6.92 -9.82 21.27
CA MET A 158 7.78 -10.57 22.20
C MET A 158 6.93 -11.22 23.30
N LEU A 159 7.26 -12.46 23.64
CA LEU A 159 6.66 -13.14 24.79
C LEU A 159 7.35 -12.63 26.07
N VAL A 160 6.64 -11.81 26.85
CA VAL A 160 7.10 -11.43 28.18
C VAL A 160 6.66 -12.53 29.16
N PHE A 161 7.57 -13.46 29.42
CA PHE A 161 7.39 -14.39 30.52
C PHE A 161 7.69 -13.65 31.82
N TYR A 162 6.66 -13.39 32.63
CA TYR A 162 6.88 -13.00 34.02
C TYR A 162 7.37 -14.26 34.76
N PRO A 163 8.63 -14.30 35.23
CA PRO A 163 8.99 -15.32 36.22
C PRO A 163 8.13 -15.02 37.46
N ASP A 164 7.59 -16.08 38.07
CA ASP A 164 6.81 -16.06 39.33
C ASP A 164 5.26 -16.07 39.20
N SER A 165 4.72 -16.91 38.31
CA SER A 165 3.33 -17.40 38.44
C SER A 165 3.25 -18.92 38.31
N PHE A 166 3.90 -19.62 39.25
CA PHE A 166 3.59 -20.98 39.69
C PHE A 166 3.72 -21.07 41.20
#